data_AF-A0AAE3ICK2-F1
#
_entry.id   AF-A0AAE3ICK2-F1
#
_cell.length_a   1.000
_cell.length_b   1.000
_cell.length_c   1.000
_cell.angle_alpha   90.00
_cell.angle_beta   90.00
_cell.angle_gamma   90.00
#
_symmetry.space_group_name_H-M   'P 1'
#
loop_
_entity.id
_entity.type
_entity.pdbx_description
1 polymer ?
#
loop_
_entity_poly.entity_id
_entity_poly.type
_entity_poly.pdbx_seq_one_letter_code
_entity_poly.pdbx_strand_id
1 'polypeptide(L)' 'MIEGLTEVLPELFYTVLAGGLTGLGVLAETASMQTITGGETTVGLWMAAIGLVALYAGFKLAREKGMLTA' A
#
# COMPACT_ATOMS: atom_id res chain seq x y z
N MET A 1 15.76 26.12 12.10
CA MET A 1 15.32 24.78 12.58
C MET A 1 13.90 24.42 12.12
N ILE A 2 12.95 25.37 12.02
CA ILE A 2 11.61 25.07 11.50
C ILE A 2 11.61 24.82 9.98
N GLU A 3 12.48 25.49 9.21
CA GLU A 3 12.55 25.32 7.75
C GLU A 3 12.82 23.87 7.31
N GLY A 4 13.71 23.15 8.01
CA GLY A 4 13.98 21.74 7.71
C GLY A 4 12.82 20.81 8.09
N LEU A 5 12.05 21.14 9.13
CA LEU A 5 10.88 20.35 9.52
C LEU A 5 9.74 20.50 8.52
N THR A 6 9.55 21.69 7.95
CA THR A 6 8.54 21.93 6.91
C THR A 6 8.84 21.22 5.59
N GLU A 7 10.11 20.92 5.32
CA GLU A 7 10.55 20.23 4.11
C GLU A 7 10.50 18.70 4.24
N VAL A 8 10.83 18.17 5.43
CA VAL A 8 10.83 16.72 5.71
C VAL A 8 9.44 16.18 6.04
N LEU A 9 8.55 17.00 6.61
CA LEU A 9 7.21 16.57 7.01
C LEU A 9 6.34 16.02 5.84
N PRO A 10 6.31 16.66 4.66
CA PRO A 10 5.63 16.10 3.49
C PRO A 10 6.24 14.77 3.04
N GLU A 11 7.56 14.66 3.04
CA GLU A 11 8.28 13.45 2.60
C GLU A 11 7.97 12.25 3.51
N LEU A 12 8.02 12.46 4.84
CA LEU A 12 7.61 11.46 5.82
C LEU A 12 6.15 11.05 5.65
N PHE A 13 5.26 12.01 5.39
CA PHE A 13 3.85 11.73 5.17
C PHE A 13 3.62 10.81 3.96
N TYR A 14 4.26 11.12 2.82
CA TYR A 14 4.17 10.27 1.63
C TYR A 14 4.81 8.90 1.84
N THR A 15 5.90 8.82 2.60
CA THR A 15 6.55 7.56 2.96
C THR A 15 5.62 6.67 3.79
N VAL A 16 4.97 7.25 4.81
CA VAL A 16 3.99 6.54 5.64
C VAL A 16 2.78 6.11 4.82
N LEU A 17 2.30 6.96 3.90
CA LEU A 17 1.20 6.59 3.00
C LEU A 17 1.57 5.44 2.06
N ALA A 18 2.75 5.50 1.43
CA ALA A 18 3.22 4.45 0.52
C ALA A 18 3.41 3.13 1.25
N GLY A 19 4.04 3.16 2.42
CA GLY A 19 4.20 2.00 3.30
C GLY A 19 2.87 1.46 3.80
N GLY A 20 1.94 2.33 4.20
CA GLY A 20 0.60 1.98 4.66
C GLY A 20 -0.23 1.30 3.56
N LEU A 21 -0.27 1.87 2.36
CA LEU A 21 -0.95 1.26 1.20
C LEU A 21 -0.37 -0.10 0.84
N THR A 22 0.96 -0.22 0.86
CA THR A 22 1.64 -1.48 0.58
C THR A 22 1.31 -2.53 1.65
N GLY A 23 1.40 -2.16 2.93
CA GLY A 23 1.07 -3.03 4.05
C GLY A 23 -0.39 -3.49 4.03
N LEU A 24 -1.34 -2.56 3.80
CA LEU A 24 -2.75 -2.88 3.63
C LEU A 24 -2.99 -3.82 2.45
N GLY A 25 -2.28 -3.62 1.35
CA GLY A 25 -2.32 -4.50 0.20
C GLY A 25 -1.89 -5.93 0.53
N VAL A 26 -0.77 -6.12 1.23
CA VAL A 26 -0.30 -7.45 1.68
C VAL A 26 -1.29 -8.12 2.64
N LEU A 27 -1.87 -7.36 3.57
CA LEU A 27 -2.87 -7.88 4.49
C LEU A 27 -4.15 -8.31 3.75
N ALA A 28 -4.59 -7.52 2.78
CA ALA A 28 -5.75 -7.84 1.95
C ALA A 28 -5.52 -9.10 1.11
N GLU A 29 -4.33 -9.29 0.55
CA GLU A 29 -3.94 -10.54 -0.15
C GLU A 29 -3.99 -11.75 0.79
N THR A 30 -3.44 -11.62 2.01
CA THR A 30 -3.46 -12.71 2.99
C THR A 30 -4.88 -13.09 3.37
N ALA A 31 -5.72 -12.09 3.65
CA ALA A 31 -7.12 -12.29 4.00
C ALA A 31 -7.93 -12.84 2.81
N SER A 32 -7.64 -12.40 1.58
CA SER A 32 -8.19 -12.97 0.35
C SER A 32 -7.91 -14.46 0.25
N MET A 33 -6.66 -14.89 0.42
CA MET A 33 -6.30 -16.31 0.35
C MET A 33 -7.06 -17.13 1.39
N GLN A 34 -7.16 -16.63 2.63
CA GLN A 34 -7.94 -17.29 3.67
C GLN A 34 -9.42 -17.42 3.28
N THR A 35 -10.04 -16.35 2.76
CA THR A 35 -11.44 -16.33 2.33
C THR A 35 -11.70 -17.27 1.15
N ILE A 36 -10.80 -17.32 0.15
CA ILE A 36 -10.89 -18.27 -0.98
C ILE A 36 -10.80 -19.71 -0.47
N THR A 37 -9.83 -20.01 0.40
CA THR A 37 -9.67 -21.36 0.97
C THR A 37 -10.82 -21.74 1.91
N GLY A 38 -11.51 -20.75 2.48
CA GLY A 38 -12.72 -20.91 3.29
C GLY A 38 -14.00 -21.15 2.49
N GLY A 39 -13.94 -21.10 1.15
CA GLY A 39 -15.07 -21.39 0.25
C GLY A 39 -15.83 -20.16 -0.24
N GLU A 40 -15.46 -18.95 0.20
CA GLU A 40 -16.07 -17.68 -0.24
C GLU A 40 -15.29 -17.06 -1.40
N THR A 41 -15.22 -17.77 -2.53
CA THR A 41 -14.37 -17.39 -3.67
C THR A 41 -14.65 -15.99 -4.19
N THR A 42 -15.91 -15.56 -4.31
CA THR A 42 -16.26 -14.24 -4.83
C THR A 42 -15.77 -13.11 -3.92
N VAL A 43 -15.93 -13.26 -2.61
CA VAL A 43 -15.47 -12.26 -1.63
C VAL A 43 -13.94 -12.21 -1.62
N GLY A 44 -13.29 -13.38 -1.61
CA GLY A 44 -11.84 -13.47 -1.69
C GLY A 44 -11.28 -12.81 -2.96
N LEU A 45 -11.91 -13.02 -4.12
CA LEU A 45 -11.48 -12.39 -5.38
C LEU A 45 -11.54 -10.85 -5.31
N TRP A 46 -12.59 -10.30 -4.71
CA TRP A 46 -12.70 -8.85 -4.48
C TRP A 46 -11.64 -8.35 -3.51
N MET A 47 -11.32 -9.11 -2.46
CA MET A 47 -10.25 -8.77 -1.52
C MET A 47 -8.88 -8.75 -2.20
N ALA A 48 -8.58 -9.73 -3.07
CA ALA A 48 -7.37 -9.73 -3.90
C ALA A 48 -7.34 -8.52 -4.84
N ALA A 49 -8.46 -8.20 -5.51
CA ALA A 49 -8.51 -7.04 -6.38
C ALA A 49 -8.20 -5.73 -5.63
N ILE A 50 -8.76 -5.55 -4.43
CA ILE A 50 -8.47 -4.40 -3.56
C ILE A 50 -7.01 -4.42 -3.09
N GLY A 51 -6.49 -5.60 -2.72
CA GLY A 51 -5.08 -5.78 -2.32
C GLY A 51 -4.11 -5.35 -3.41
N LEU A 52 -4.30 -5.84 -4.63
CA LEU A 52 -3.53 -5.44 -5.81
C LEU A 52 -3.60 -3.94 -6.09
N VAL A 53 -4.78 -3.32 -5.98
CA VAL A 53 -4.93 -1.86 -6.16
C VAL A 53 -4.16 -1.09 -5.09
N ALA A 54 -4.22 -1.52 -3.82
CA ALA A 54 -3.49 -0.89 -2.73
C ALA A 54 -1.96 -1.04 -2.90
N LEU A 55 -1.48 -2.23 -3.29
CA LEU A 55 -0.08 -2.47 -3.62
C LEU A 55 0.39 -1.58 -4.78
N TYR A 56 -0.39 -1.53 -5.86
CA TYR A 56 -0.07 -0.70 -7.02
C TYR A 56 -0.03 0.79 -6.65
N ALA A 57 -1.00 1.27 -5.87
CA ALA A 57 -1.04 2.65 -5.41
C ALA A 57 0.17 2.99 -4.51
N GLY A 58 0.51 2.10 -3.56
CA GLY A 58 1.67 2.26 -2.69
C GLY A 58 2.98 2.29 -3.49
N PHE A 59 3.16 1.37 -4.43
CA PHE A 59 4.33 1.31 -5.30
C PHE A 59 4.44 2.53 -6.21
N LYS A 60 3.33 2.94 -6.84
CA LYS A 60 3.29 4.12 -7.70
C LYS A 60 3.65 5.38 -6.91
N LEU A 61 3.10 5.54 -5.71
CA LEU A 61 3.40 6.67 -4.83
C LEU A 61 4.87 6.69 -4.40
N ALA A 62 5.42 5.53 -4.02
CA ALA A 62 6.84 5.38 -3.68
C ALA A 62 7.75 5.79 -4.86
N ARG A 63 7.41 5.35 -6.07
CA ARG A 63 8.16 5.65 -7.29
C ARG A 63 8.09 7.12 -7.69
N GLU A 64 6.90 7.74 -7.64
CA GLU A 64 6.72 9.17 -7.99
C GLU A 64 7.48 10.10 -7.04
N LYS A 65 7.67 9.69 -5.79
CA LYS A 65 8.43 10.45 -4.78
C LYS A 65 9.91 10.13 -4.77
N GLY A 66 10.40 9.32 -5.71
CA GLY A 66 11.81 8.94 -5.79
C GLY A 66 12.29 8.04 -4.65
N MET A 67 11.38 7.47 -3.85
CA MET A 67 11.72 6.53 -2.77
C MET A 67 12.24 5.19 -3.30
N LEU A 68 11.89 4.88 -4.56
CA LEU A 68 12.34 3.70 -5.29
C LEU A 68 13.11 4.15 -6.53
N THR A 69 14.43 4.16 -6.45
CA THR A 69 15.33 4.27 -7.61
C THR A 69 15.47 2.90 -8.26
N ALA A 70 14.85 2.71 -9.43
CA ALA A 70 15.17 1.61 -10.32
C ALA A 70 16.37 1.96 -11.20
#